data_AF-A0A4R3E9E5-F1
#
_entry.id   AF-A0A4R3E9E5-F1
#
_cell.length_a   1.000
_cell.length_b   1.000
_cell.length_c   1.000
_cell.angle_alpha   90.00
_cell.angle_beta   90.00
_cell.angle_gamma   90.00
#
_symmetry.space_group_name_H-M   'P 1'
#
loop_
_entity.id
_entity.type
_entity.pdbx_description
1 polymer ?
#
loop_
_entity_poly.entity_id
_entity_poly.type
_entity_poly.pdbx_seq_one_letter_code
_entity_poly.pdbx_strand_id
1 'polypeptide(L)'
;MYHPSLDAAIVISNWRMRPPTGKQVRRVFAALGHEADVVGGLAAICGRTSGYVNWHLSNEAVIPACLLSAALKFAAQHVASQITPSMRPSD
;
A
#
# COMPACT_ATOMS: atom_id res chain seq x y z
N MET A 1 -3.82 23.55 -2.04
CA MET A 1 -4.03 22.39 -1.14
C MET A 1 -3.23 21.23 -1.70
N TYR A 2 -2.28 20.71 -0.92
CA TYR A 2 -1.51 19.52 -1.28
C TYR A 2 -2.33 18.32 -0.81
N HIS A 3 -2.79 17.45 -1.72
CA HIS A 3 -3.52 16.23 -1.36
C HIS A 3 -2.54 15.06 -1.34
N PRO A 4 -1.98 14.67 -0.17
CA PRO A 4 -0.95 13.62 -0.09
C PRO A 4 -1.43 12.27 -0.64
N SER A 5 -2.75 12.02 -0.64
CA SER A 5 -3.36 10.83 -1.22
C SER A 5 -3.32 10.77 -2.75
N LEU A 6 -3.41 11.93 -3.43
CA LEU A 6 -3.41 11.99 -4.90
C LEU A 6 -2.00 11.71 -5.45
N ASP A 7 -0.96 12.26 -4.81
CA ASP A 7 0.44 12.00 -5.16
C ASP A 7 0.81 10.54 -4.93
N ALA A 8 0.35 9.93 -3.83
CA ALA A 8 0.55 8.52 -3.56
C ALA A 8 -0.06 7.63 -4.67
N ALA A 9 -1.27 7.94 -5.14
CA ALA A 9 -1.93 7.19 -6.20
C ALA A 9 -1.16 7.25 -7.53
N ILE A 10 -0.66 8.44 -7.91
CA ILE A 10 0.17 8.62 -9.12
C ILE A 10 1.45 7.81 -8.99
N VAL A 11 2.15 7.89 -7.86
CA VAL A 11 3.38 7.11 -7.63
C VAL A 11 3.14 5.60 -7.71
N ILE A 12 2.05 5.10 -7.12
CA ILE A 12 1.69 3.68 -7.12
C ILE A 12 1.38 3.19 -8.54
N SER A 13 0.71 4.01 -9.37
CA SER A 13 0.40 3.64 -10.75
C SER A 13 1.65 3.37 -11.59
N ASN A 14 2.76 4.05 -11.29
CA ASN A 14 4.05 3.89 -11.97
C ASN A 14 4.81 2.61 -11.55
N TRP A 15 4.43 1.96 -10.45
CA TRP A 15 5.14 0.78 -9.94
C TRP A 15 5.07 -0.44 -10.87
N ARG A 16 4.09 -0.50 -11.77
CA ARG A 16 4.00 -1.55 -12.79
C ARG A 16 5.12 -1.46 -13.83
N MET A 17 5.54 -0.24 -14.18
CA MET A 17 6.62 0.00 -15.13
C MET A 17 7.99 -0.03 -14.45
N ARG A 18 8.06 0.45 -13.21
CA ARG A 18 9.28 0.49 -12.41
C ARG A 18 9.00 0.03 -10.99
N PRO A 19 9.25 -1.26 -10.68
CA PRO A 19 9.04 -1.80 -9.34
C PRO A 19 9.77 -0.98 -8.27
N PRO A 20 9.10 -0.64 -7.17
CA PRO A 20 9.68 0.16 -6.09
C PRO A 20 10.62 -0.67 -5.21
N THR A 21 11.47 0.01 -4.46
CA THR A 21 12.18 -0.56 -3.32
C THR A 21 11.27 -0.65 -2.09
N GLY A 22 11.65 -1.49 -1.13
CA GLY A 22 10.90 -1.62 0.12
C GLY A 22 10.72 -0.29 0.86
N LYS A 23 11.79 0.50 0.98
CA LYS A 23 11.71 1.84 1.61
C LYS A 23 10.79 2.80 0.85
N GLN A 24 10.75 2.73 -0.49
CA GLN A 24 9.83 3.54 -1.28
C GLN A 24 8.38 3.17 -0.99
N VAL A 25 8.07 1.86 -0.94
CA VAL A 25 6.74 1.37 -0.56
C VAL A 25 6.35 1.84 0.84
N ARG A 26 7.24 1.71 1.82
CA ARG A 26 7.00 2.17 3.19
C ARG A 26 6.67 3.67 3.24
N ARG A 27 7.43 4.52 2.55
CA ARG A 27 7.19 5.98 2.52
C ARG A 27 5.84 6.33 1.90
N VAL A 28 5.48 5.68 0.81
CA VAL A 28 4.21 5.94 0.12
C VAL A 28 3.03 5.51 0.99
N PHE A 29 3.08 4.32 1.60
CA PHE A 29 1.99 3.86 2.45
C PHE A 29 1.93 4.53 3.83
N ALA A 30 3.02 5.11 4.32
CA ALA A 30 2.98 5.95 5.53
C ALA A 30 2.06 7.17 5.38
N ALA A 31 1.80 7.63 4.15
CA ALA A 31 0.83 8.68 3.87
C ALA A 31 -0.62 8.18 3.78
N LEU A 32 -0.84 6.85 3.70
CA LEU A 32 -2.14 6.24 3.49
C LEU A 32 -2.75 5.64 4.76
N GLY A 33 -1.95 5.28 5.77
CA GLY A 33 -2.45 4.70 7.02
C GLY A 33 -1.34 4.38 8.02
N HIS A 34 -1.74 3.78 9.15
CA HIS A 34 -0.79 3.38 10.19
C HIS A 34 0.08 2.21 9.72
N GLU A 35 1.37 2.21 10.08
CA GLU A 35 2.33 1.24 9.56
C GLU A 35 1.94 -0.21 9.87
N ALA A 36 1.39 -0.46 11.07
CA ALA A 36 0.94 -1.78 11.48
C ALA A 36 -0.17 -2.33 10.56
N ASP A 37 -1.12 -1.49 10.15
CA ASP A 37 -2.24 -1.89 9.28
C ASP A 37 -1.76 -2.16 7.87
N VAL A 38 -0.82 -1.35 7.38
CA VAL A 38 -0.16 -1.56 6.07
C VAL A 38 0.58 -2.88 6.07
N VAL A 39 1.44 -3.13 7.06
CA VAL A 39 2.23 -4.37 7.14
C VAL A 39 1.31 -5.59 7.26
N GLY A 40 0.30 -5.53 8.12
CA GLY A 40 -0.68 -6.60 8.30
C GLY A 40 -1.48 -6.88 7.03
N GLY A 41 -1.98 -5.83 6.36
CA GLY A 41 -2.72 -5.96 5.11
C GLY A 41 -1.87 -6.53 3.98
N LEU A 42 -0.65 -6.03 3.81
CA LEU A 42 0.29 -6.57 2.83
C LEU A 42 0.62 -8.04 3.11
N ALA A 43 0.86 -8.40 4.37
CA ALA A 43 1.15 -9.77 4.79
C ALA A 43 -0.01 -10.72 4.45
N ALA A 44 -1.25 -10.32 4.77
CA ALA A 44 -2.46 -11.06 4.45
C ALA A 44 -2.64 -11.26 2.94
N ILE A 45 -2.46 -10.20 2.14
CA ILE A 45 -2.67 -10.28 0.67
C ILE A 45 -1.59 -11.11 -0.03
N CYS A 46 -0.31 -11.01 0.41
CA CYS A 46 0.77 -11.78 -0.20
C CYS A 46 0.92 -13.20 0.38
N GLY A 47 0.15 -13.57 1.40
CA GLY A 47 0.23 -14.87 2.06
C GLY A 47 1.58 -15.11 2.76
N ARG A 48 2.16 -14.07 3.36
CA ARG A 48 3.44 -14.12 4.08
C ARG A 48 3.30 -13.56 5.48
N THR A 49 4.33 -13.73 6.29
CA THR A 49 4.35 -13.19 7.65
C THR A 49 4.62 -11.68 7.64
N SER A 50 4.14 -10.98 8.66
CA SER A 50 4.46 -9.56 8.87
C SER A 50 5.96 -9.32 8.97
N GLY A 51 6.72 -10.26 9.54
CA GLY A 51 8.19 -10.19 9.59
C GLY A 51 8.83 -10.20 8.20
N TYR A 52 8.35 -11.04 7.28
CA TYR A 52 8.81 -11.07 5.89
C TYR A 52 8.56 -9.73 5.19
N VAL A 53 7.35 -9.19 5.33
CA VAL A 53 6.98 -7.88 4.76
C VAL A 53 7.85 -6.77 5.36
N ASN A 54 7.96 -6.73 6.68
CA ASN A 54 8.70 -5.70 7.40
C ASN A 54 10.20 -5.71 7.08
N TRP A 55 10.78 -6.91 6.91
CA TRP A 55 12.13 -7.06 6.41
C TRP A 55 12.27 -6.41 5.03
N HIS A 56 11.41 -6.76 4.06
CA HIS A 56 11.47 -6.15 2.73
C HIS A 56 11.29 -4.63 2.77
N LEU A 57 10.31 -4.12 3.53
CA LEU A 57 10.03 -2.67 3.65
C LEU A 57 11.19 -1.87 4.31
N SER A 58 12.08 -2.55 5.01
CA SER A 58 13.27 -1.93 5.63
C SER A 58 14.47 -1.85 4.68
N ASN A 59 14.44 -2.57 3.56
CA ASN A 59 15.55 -2.69 2.62
C ASN A 59 15.40 -1.77 1.40
N GLU A 60 16.53 -1.43 0.78
CA GLU A 60 16.59 -0.68 -0.49
C GLU A 60 16.57 -1.59 -1.73
N ALA A 61 16.46 -2.90 -1.52
CA ALA A 61 16.21 -3.83 -2.61
C ALA A 61 14.81 -3.60 -3.21
N VAL A 62 14.71 -3.84 -4.52
CA VAL A 62 13.42 -3.93 -5.21
C VAL A 62 12.59 -5.04 -4.55
N ILE A 63 11.33 -4.74 -4.27
CA ILE A 63 10.44 -5.72 -3.63
C ILE A 63 10.14 -6.90 -4.57
N PRO A 64 9.94 -8.10 -4.03
CA PRO A 64 9.56 -9.26 -4.83
C PRO A 64 8.17 -9.08 -5.45
N ALA A 65 7.92 -9.76 -6.58
CA ALA A 65 6.69 -9.63 -7.36
C ALA A 65 5.41 -9.91 -6.55
N CYS A 66 5.47 -10.84 -5.59
CA CYS A 66 4.35 -11.13 -4.69
C CYS A 66 3.99 -9.93 -3.80
N LEU A 67 5.00 -9.24 -3.26
CA LEU A 67 4.82 -8.06 -2.42
C LEU A 67 4.39 -6.85 -3.26
N LEU A 68 4.90 -6.72 -4.48
CA LEU A 68 4.44 -5.71 -5.44
C LEU A 68 2.95 -5.89 -5.77
N SER A 69 2.55 -7.13 -6.07
CA SER A 69 1.14 -7.45 -6.35
C SER A 69 0.24 -7.15 -5.15
N ALA A 70 0.72 -7.46 -3.94
CA ALA A 70 0.00 -7.13 -2.71
C ALA A 70 -0.11 -5.62 -2.47
N ALA A 71 0.96 -4.86 -2.69
CA ALA A 71 0.97 -3.41 -2.59
C ALA A 71 -0.03 -2.75 -3.54
N LEU A 72 -0.06 -3.18 -4.80
CA LEU A 72 -1.02 -2.67 -5.78
C LEU A 72 -2.47 -2.98 -5.39
N LYS A 73 -2.74 -4.20 -4.89
CA LYS A 73 -4.08 -4.60 -4.41
C LYS A 73 -4.50 -3.81 -3.17
N PHE A 74 -3.60 -3.67 -2.19
CA PHE A 74 -3.85 -2.93 -0.95
C PHE A 74 -4.17 -1.46 -1.24
N ALA A 75 -3.41 -0.83 -2.15
CA ALA A 75 -3.68 0.53 -2.59
C ALA A 75 -5.05 0.68 -3.26
N ALA A 76 -5.42 -0.25 -4.14
CA ALA A 76 -6.74 -0.23 -4.79
C ALA A 76 -7.89 -0.35 -3.78
N GLN A 77 -7.73 -1.18 -2.73
CA GLN A 77 -8.71 -1.31 -1.64
C GLN A 77 -8.83 -0.02 -0.81
N HIS A 78 -7.71 0.65 -0.52
CA HIS A 78 -7.70 1.93 0.19
C HIS A 78 -8.35 3.07 -0.61
N VAL A 79 -8.13 3.12 -1.93
CA VAL A 79 -8.79 4.12 -2.78
C VAL A 79 -10.29 3.86 -2.85
N ALA A 80 -10.72 2.60 -2.97
CA ALA A 80 -12.13 2.23 -3.01
C ALA A 80 -12.87 2.57 -1.69
N SER A 81 -12.22 2.40 -0.54
CA SER A 81 -12.82 2.74 0.76
C SER A 81 -12.95 4.25 0.97
N GLN A 82 -12.11 5.08 0.35
CA GLN A 82 -12.23 6.54 0.42
C GLN A 82 -13.27 7.13 -0.56
N ILE A 83 -13.58 6.44 -1.66
CA ILE A 83 -14.56 6.89 -2.66
C ILE A 83 -16.00 6.52 -2.26
N THR A 84 -16.19 5.59 -1.31
CA THR A 84 -17.52 5.17 -0.84
C THR A 84 -17.82 5.83 0.50
N PRO A 85 -18.35 7.07 0.55
CA PRO A 85 -18.90 7.58 1.80
C PRO A 85 -20.08 6.68 2.16
N SER A 86 -20.03 6.15 3.37
CA SER A 86 -21.10 5.42 4.05
C SER A 86 -22.48 5.95 3.63
N MET A 87 -23.15 5.27 2.69
CA MET A 87 -24.60 5.23 2.65
C MET A 87 -25.01 4.44 3.88
N ARG A 88 -25.08 5.13 5.04
CA ARG A 88 -25.88 4.62 6.15
C ARG A 88 -27.30 4.49 5.60
N PRO A 89 -27.98 3.35 5.74
CA PRO A 89 -29.42 3.39 5.78
C PRO A 89 -29.78 4.24 7.01
N SER A 90 -30.38 5.40 6.76
CA SER A 90 -31.24 5.99 7.78
C SER A 90 -32.47 5.10 7.87
N ASP A 91 -32.80 4.74 9.12
CA ASP A 91 -33.96 4.00 9.62
C ASP A 91 -33.96 2.47 9.45
#